data_AF-A0A7J6SQX8-F1
#
_entry.id   AF-A0A7J6SQX8-F1
#
_cell.length_a   1.000
_cell.length_b   1.000
_cell.length_c   1.000
_cell.angle_alpha   90.00
_cell.angle_beta   90.00
_cell.angle_gamma   90.00
#
_symmetry.space_group_name_H-M   'P 1'
#
loop_
_entity.id
_entity.type
_entity.pdbx_description
1 polymer ?
#
loop_
_entity_poly.entity_id
_entity_poly.type
_entity_poly.pdbx_seq_one_letter_code
_entity_poly.pdbx_strand_id
1 'polypeptide(L)'
;MGEDSHDSGWMRLDHLRVSLGALLAGKGEVSHDGKFIANPTADKRLEHSSMVATRAGWIALSGGVLAKAATIATRYSCVRRQGRSPLDTIREARLIDHDAQALRLLRGIASAYVLKLAGQWLLLDAALDRQPEWLIGALKAIACTISADLIEDLRRCCGGNGYLLNSGIAKISLDNLWRVTAEGDVQVLLSYAGRKMRELAQGSLFHEEDESSIPISIDLQARAHRAHEIARNRCDSVCDIVAARAYGEW
;
A
#
# COMPACT_ATOMS: atom_id res chain seq x y z
N MET A 1 19.67 -3.60 -8.62
CA MET A 1 18.36 -3.27 -8.00
C MET A 1 17.95 -4.48 -7.19
N GLY A 2 17.07 -4.35 -6.19
CA GLY A 2 16.72 -5.46 -5.30
C GLY A 2 16.12 -6.67 -6.01
N GLU A 3 15.84 -7.73 -5.25
CA GLU A 3 15.26 -8.97 -5.76
C GLU A 3 16.14 -9.72 -6.79
N ASP A 4 17.47 -9.66 -6.65
CA ASP A 4 18.46 -10.30 -7.55
C ASP A 4 18.31 -11.82 -7.73
N SER A 5 17.53 -12.49 -6.87
CA SER A 5 17.20 -13.91 -7.01
C SER A 5 16.13 -14.20 -8.07
N HIS A 6 15.46 -13.18 -8.60
CA HIS A 6 14.46 -13.33 -9.66
C HIS A 6 15.11 -13.25 -11.05
N ASP A 7 14.78 -14.20 -11.91
CA ASP A 7 15.24 -14.31 -13.30
C ASP A 7 14.36 -13.50 -14.26
N SER A 8 14.09 -12.24 -13.91
CA SER A 8 13.30 -11.35 -14.76
C SER A 8 13.99 -11.14 -16.12
N GLY A 9 13.31 -11.54 -17.19
CA GLY A 9 13.85 -11.52 -18.55
C GLY A 9 12.92 -10.87 -19.56
N TRP A 10 13.29 -11.00 -20.83
CA TRP A 10 12.48 -10.59 -21.98
C TRP A 10 12.20 -11.81 -22.85
N MET A 11 11.10 -11.75 -23.59
CA MET A 11 10.70 -12.81 -24.51
C MET A 11 10.43 -12.20 -25.89
N ARG A 12 11.02 -12.77 -26.94
CA ARG A 12 10.67 -12.49 -28.34
C ARG A 12 10.06 -13.73 -28.96
N LEU A 13 8.85 -13.56 -29.47
CA LEU A 13 8.15 -14.59 -30.21
C LEU A 13 8.26 -14.26 -31.70
N ASP A 14 8.91 -15.13 -32.46
CA ASP A 14 9.06 -14.98 -33.90
C ASP A 14 8.27 -16.09 -34.59
N HIS A 15 7.09 -15.75 -35.10
CA HIS A 15 6.15 -16.67 -35.76
C HIS A 15 5.86 -17.97 -34.97
N LEU A 16 5.92 -17.93 -33.63
CA LEU A 16 5.62 -19.07 -32.76
C LEU A 16 4.17 -19.51 -32.98
N ARG A 17 3.98 -20.79 -33.34
CA ARG A 17 2.66 -21.40 -33.50
C ARG A 17 2.30 -22.19 -32.25
N VAL A 18 1.13 -21.92 -31.69
CA VAL A 18 0.54 -22.65 -30.57
C VAL A 18 -0.82 -23.21 -30.99
N SER A 19 -1.21 -24.33 -30.41
CA SER A 19 -2.53 -24.93 -30.70
C SER A 19 -3.66 -24.01 -30.24
N LEU A 20 -4.79 -24.01 -30.95
CA LEU A 20 -5.99 -23.26 -30.55
C LEU A 20 -6.43 -23.56 -29.11
N GLY A 21 -6.28 -24.80 -28.65
CA GLY A 21 -6.59 -25.20 -27.28
C GLY A 21 -5.69 -24.59 -26.18
N ALA A 22 -4.63 -23.87 -26.55
CA ALA A 22 -3.80 -23.13 -25.58
C ALA A 22 -4.45 -21.79 -25.17
N LEU A 23 -5.49 -21.34 -25.88
CA LEU A 23 -6.23 -20.13 -25.56
C LEU A 23 -7.08 -20.34 -24.29
N LEU A 24 -6.91 -19.47 -23.29
CA LEU A 24 -7.79 -19.43 -22.12
C LEU A 24 -9.15 -18.85 -22.49
N ALA A 25 -10.06 -19.71 -22.94
CA ALA A 25 -11.35 -19.34 -23.55
C ALA A 25 -12.49 -19.01 -22.57
N GLY A 26 -12.21 -18.75 -21.29
CA GLY A 26 -13.26 -18.55 -20.27
C GLY A 26 -14.21 -17.38 -20.55
N LYS A 27 -13.73 -16.33 -21.22
CA LYS A 27 -14.50 -15.13 -21.58
C LYS A 27 -15.03 -15.12 -23.02
N GLY A 28 -14.55 -16.04 -23.83
CA GLY A 28 -14.84 -16.10 -25.24
C GLY A 28 -13.87 -17.03 -25.94
N GLU A 29 -14.36 -17.70 -26.96
CA GLU A 29 -13.61 -18.66 -27.75
C GLU A 29 -13.40 -18.14 -29.17
N VAL A 30 -12.46 -18.75 -29.88
CA VAL A 30 -12.27 -18.52 -31.31
C VAL A 30 -12.61 -19.82 -32.02
N SER A 31 -13.55 -19.76 -32.96
CA SER A 31 -13.93 -20.93 -33.76
C SER A 31 -12.77 -21.39 -34.65
N HIS A 32 -12.84 -22.63 -35.15
CA HIS A 32 -11.87 -23.14 -36.13
C HIS A 32 -11.80 -22.30 -37.42
N ASP A 33 -12.88 -21.59 -37.74
CA ASP A 33 -12.96 -20.65 -38.88
C ASP A 33 -12.41 -19.24 -38.55
N GLY A 34 -11.89 -19.03 -37.34
CA GLY A 34 -11.27 -17.78 -36.91
C GLY A 34 -12.25 -16.70 -36.41
N LYS A 35 -13.51 -17.04 -36.11
CA LYS A 35 -14.48 -16.08 -35.57
C LYS A 35 -14.43 -16.05 -34.04
N PHE A 36 -14.33 -14.86 -33.46
CA PHE A 36 -14.43 -14.68 -32.00
C PHE A 36 -15.89 -14.77 -31.55
N ILE A 37 -16.15 -15.59 -30.54
CA ILE A 37 -17.46 -15.81 -29.94
C ILE A 37 -17.34 -15.46 -28.46
N ALA A 38 -17.95 -14.34 -28.04
CA ALA A 38 -17.96 -13.93 -26.65
C ALA A 38 -18.81 -14.89 -25.81
N ASN A 39 -18.38 -15.19 -24.57
CA ASN A 39 -19.17 -15.98 -23.65
C ASN A 39 -20.19 -15.08 -22.91
N PRO A 40 -21.50 -15.17 -23.20
CA PRO A 40 -22.51 -14.31 -22.57
C PRO A 40 -22.73 -14.63 -21.08
N THR A 41 -22.31 -15.81 -20.62
CA THR A 41 -22.42 -16.25 -19.22
C THR A 41 -21.16 -15.99 -18.41
N ALA A 42 -20.11 -15.43 -19.02
CA ALA A 42 -18.89 -15.09 -18.30
C ALA A 42 -19.18 -14.03 -17.23
N ASP A 43 -18.85 -14.36 -15.99
CA ASP A 43 -19.05 -13.43 -14.88
C ASP A 43 -18.05 -12.26 -15.00
N LYS A 44 -18.59 -11.07 -15.27
CA LYS A 44 -17.79 -9.84 -15.37
C LYS A 44 -17.10 -9.47 -14.06
N ARG A 45 -17.54 -10.01 -12.92
CA ARG A 45 -16.89 -9.81 -11.62
C ARG A 45 -15.56 -10.56 -11.50
N LEU A 46 -15.45 -11.72 -12.16
CA LEU A 46 -14.22 -12.52 -12.17
C LEU A 46 -13.10 -11.88 -13.00
N GLU A 47 -13.39 -10.85 -13.80
CA GLU A 47 -12.39 -10.18 -14.62
C GLU A 47 -11.32 -9.47 -13.80
N HIS A 48 -11.70 -8.95 -12.63
CA HIS A 48 -10.84 -8.16 -11.77
C HIS A 48 -10.61 -8.80 -10.39
N SER A 49 -11.31 -9.89 -10.06
CA SER A 49 -11.21 -10.54 -8.74
C SER A 49 -9.78 -10.97 -8.39
N SER A 50 -9.03 -11.50 -9.36
CA SER A 50 -7.62 -11.87 -9.18
C SER A 50 -6.74 -10.67 -8.86
N MET A 51 -6.96 -9.54 -9.55
CA MET A 51 -6.22 -8.31 -9.35
C MET A 51 -6.56 -7.64 -8.02
N VAL A 52 -7.84 -7.67 -7.62
CA VAL A 52 -8.32 -7.18 -6.33
C VAL A 52 -7.69 -7.97 -5.16
N ALA A 53 -7.75 -9.30 -5.22
CA ALA A 53 -7.14 -10.16 -4.20
C ALA A 53 -5.62 -9.96 -4.13
N THR A 54 -4.95 -9.86 -5.29
CA THR A 54 -3.51 -9.61 -5.39
C THR A 54 -3.15 -8.29 -4.69
N ARG A 55 -3.85 -7.20 -5.00
CA ARG A 55 -3.62 -5.87 -4.40
C ARG A 55 -3.90 -5.84 -2.91
N ALA A 56 -4.93 -6.52 -2.43
CA ALA A 56 -5.16 -6.70 -0.99
C ALA A 56 -4.00 -7.45 -0.31
N GLY A 57 -3.47 -8.48 -0.98
CA GLY A 57 -2.26 -9.19 -0.56
C GLY A 57 -1.04 -8.29 -0.43
N TRP A 58 -0.82 -7.39 -1.41
CA TRP A 58 0.27 -6.40 -1.37
C TRP A 58 0.18 -5.45 -0.18
N ILE A 59 -1.03 -5.02 0.22
CA ILE A 59 -1.23 -4.18 1.41
C ILE A 59 -0.79 -4.93 2.68
N ALA A 60 -1.27 -6.16 2.85
CA ALA A 60 -0.92 -7.00 4.01
C ALA A 60 0.58 -7.30 4.07
N LEU A 61 1.19 -7.57 2.91
CA LEU A 61 2.62 -7.84 2.78
C LEU A 61 3.46 -6.60 3.08
N SER A 62 3.01 -5.41 2.66
CA SER A 62 3.67 -4.13 2.97
C SER A 62 3.74 -3.88 4.48
N GLY A 63 2.67 -4.20 5.22
CA GLY A 63 2.69 -4.18 6.69
C GLY A 63 3.67 -5.19 7.29
N GLY A 64 3.72 -6.41 6.75
CA GLY A 64 4.65 -7.45 7.21
C GLY A 64 6.13 -7.11 6.99
N VAL A 65 6.48 -6.54 5.83
CA VAL A 65 7.86 -6.12 5.54
C VAL A 65 8.25 -4.92 6.41
N LEU A 66 7.35 -3.94 6.57
CA LEU A 66 7.57 -2.81 7.46
C LEU A 66 7.76 -3.25 8.92
N ALA A 67 6.99 -4.24 9.39
CA ALA A 67 7.16 -4.81 10.74
C ALA A 67 8.57 -5.40 10.95
N LYS A 68 9.15 -6.05 9.93
CA LYS A 68 10.53 -6.58 10.00
C LYS A 68 11.54 -5.43 10.15
N ALA A 69 11.45 -4.40 9.31
CA ALA A 69 12.33 -3.24 9.39
C ALA A 69 12.19 -2.50 10.74
N ALA A 70 10.96 -2.30 11.20
CA ALA A 70 10.67 -1.66 12.49
C ALA A 70 11.27 -2.46 13.66
N THR A 71 11.12 -3.78 13.64
CA THR A 71 11.71 -4.66 14.66
C THR A 71 13.23 -4.53 14.74
N ILE A 72 13.92 -4.51 13.60
CA ILE A 72 15.38 -4.33 13.53
C ILE A 72 15.77 -2.96 14.12
N ALA A 73 15.16 -1.89 13.63
CA ALA A 73 15.48 -0.54 14.04
C ALA A 73 15.18 -0.28 15.53
N THR A 74 14.07 -0.80 16.05
CA THR A 74 13.71 -0.69 17.47
C THR A 74 14.71 -1.43 18.34
N ARG A 75 15.04 -2.69 18.02
CA ARG A 75 16.03 -3.47 18.80
C ARG A 75 17.41 -2.82 18.77
N TYR A 76 17.84 -2.35 17.61
CA TYR A 76 19.09 -1.60 17.47
C TYR A 76 19.08 -0.34 18.35
N SER A 77 17.96 0.39 18.39
CA SER A 77 17.83 1.62 19.18
C SER A 77 17.81 1.38 20.69
N CYS A 78 17.39 0.20 21.14
CA CYS A 78 17.45 -0.19 22.55
C CYS A 78 18.87 -0.47 23.06
N VAL A 79 19.78 -0.89 22.16
CA VAL A 79 21.15 -1.27 22.53
C VAL A 79 22.17 -0.19 22.20
N ARG A 80 21.97 0.53 21.10
CA ARG A 80 22.90 1.57 20.65
C ARG A 80 22.79 2.78 21.59
N ARG A 81 23.94 3.23 22.09
CA ARG A 81 24.07 4.45 22.86
C ARG A 81 24.84 5.49 22.05
N GLN A 82 24.36 6.73 22.09
CA GLN A 82 25.01 7.86 21.47
C GLN A 82 24.43 9.17 22.01
N GLY A 83 25.30 10.15 22.21
CA GLY A 83 24.91 11.49 22.65
C GLY A 83 24.70 11.59 24.15
N ARG A 84 24.38 12.80 24.59
CA ARG A 84 24.28 13.13 26.01
C ARG A 84 23.03 12.50 26.62
N SER A 85 23.20 11.86 27.77
CA SER A 85 22.06 11.39 28.57
C SER A 85 21.54 12.52 29.47
N PRO A 86 20.22 12.76 29.51
CA PRO A 86 19.63 13.68 30.46
C PRO A 86 19.58 13.11 31.89
N LEU A 87 19.78 11.80 32.04
CA LEU A 87 19.63 11.08 33.32
C LEU A 87 20.98 10.65 33.94
N ASP A 88 22.06 10.62 33.16
CA ASP A 88 23.37 10.11 33.58
C ASP A 88 24.47 10.95 32.90
N THR A 89 25.44 11.43 33.66
CA THR A 89 26.57 12.21 33.13
C THR A 89 27.72 11.34 32.63
N ILE A 90 27.75 10.05 32.99
CA ILE A 90 28.82 9.10 32.67
C ILE A 90 28.42 8.22 31.49
N ARG A 91 27.17 7.74 31.44
CA ARG A 91 26.70 6.87 30.34
C ARG A 91 25.96 7.67 29.27
N GLU A 92 26.29 7.39 28.01
CA GLU A 92 25.53 7.90 26.87
C GLU A 92 24.08 7.38 26.87
N ALA A 93 23.16 8.23 26.39
CA ALA A 93 21.75 7.87 26.22
C ALA A 93 21.58 6.76 25.18
N ARG A 94 20.62 5.85 25.39
CA ARG A 94 20.22 4.93 24.31
C ARG A 94 19.53 5.74 23.22
N LEU A 95 19.64 5.29 21.98
CA LEU A 95 18.99 5.98 20.86
C LEU A 95 17.48 6.10 21.09
N ILE A 96 16.84 5.05 21.61
CA ILE A 96 15.38 5.05 21.87
C ILE A 96 14.95 6.08 22.92
N ASP A 97 15.85 6.54 23.79
CA ASP A 97 15.54 7.53 24.82
C ASP A 97 15.45 8.96 24.25
N HIS A 98 15.84 9.16 22.98
CA HIS A 98 15.66 10.43 22.29
C HIS A 98 14.28 10.49 21.62
N ASP A 99 13.49 11.52 21.93
CA ASP A 99 12.10 11.66 21.44
C ASP A 99 11.99 11.59 19.91
N ALA A 100 12.93 12.21 19.19
CA ALA A 100 12.96 12.19 17.73
C ALA A 100 13.15 10.76 17.18
N GLN A 101 13.97 9.93 17.82
CA GLN A 101 14.15 8.53 17.44
C GLN A 101 12.91 7.72 17.79
N ALA A 102 12.37 7.89 19.00
CA ALA A 102 11.19 7.18 19.46
C ALA A 102 9.98 7.42 18.54
N LEU A 103 9.75 8.67 18.12
CA LEU A 103 8.66 9.02 17.22
C LEU A 103 8.80 8.34 15.84
N ARG A 104 10.00 8.31 15.27
CA ARG A 104 10.26 7.63 13.98
C ARG A 104 10.00 6.13 14.07
N LEU A 105 10.45 5.49 15.16
CA LEU A 105 10.19 4.07 15.41
C LEU A 105 8.68 3.79 15.59
N LEU A 106 8.00 4.62 16.39
CA LEU A 106 6.55 4.48 16.65
C LEU A 106 5.73 4.62 15.38
N ARG A 107 6.07 5.57 14.49
CA ARG A 107 5.44 5.69 13.17
C ARG A 107 5.57 4.39 12.37
N GLY A 108 6.79 3.84 12.29
CA GLY A 108 7.04 2.56 11.61
C GLY A 108 6.22 1.39 12.19
N ILE A 109 6.19 1.26 13.52
CA ILE A 109 5.45 0.21 14.22
C ILE A 109 3.94 0.35 13.99
N ALA A 110 3.39 1.55 14.22
CA ALA A 110 1.96 1.82 14.08
C ALA A 110 1.48 1.55 12.65
N SER A 111 2.20 2.07 11.64
CA SER A 111 1.88 1.82 10.24
C SER A 111 1.98 0.34 9.88
N ALA A 112 2.94 -0.42 10.45
CA ALA A 112 3.03 -1.85 10.20
C ALA A 112 1.78 -2.61 10.67
N TYR A 113 1.28 -2.31 11.86
CA TYR A 113 0.04 -2.91 12.39
C TYR A 113 -1.17 -2.53 11.55
N VAL A 114 -1.35 -1.23 11.26
CA VAL A 114 -2.49 -0.75 10.47
C VAL A 114 -2.52 -1.41 9.10
N LEU A 115 -1.40 -1.41 8.38
CA LEU A 115 -1.32 -2.01 7.04
C LEU A 115 -1.54 -3.52 7.07
N LYS A 116 -0.98 -4.22 8.07
CA LYS A 116 -1.12 -5.67 8.19
C LYS A 116 -2.58 -6.06 8.43
N LEU A 117 -3.25 -5.41 9.38
CA LEU A 117 -4.64 -5.70 9.75
C LEU A 117 -5.59 -5.27 8.64
N ALA A 118 -5.42 -4.07 8.07
CA ALA A 118 -6.25 -3.60 6.96
C ALA A 118 -6.13 -4.52 5.74
N GLY A 119 -4.91 -4.95 5.38
CA GLY A 119 -4.72 -5.87 4.27
C GLY A 119 -5.32 -7.26 4.52
N GLN A 120 -5.24 -7.78 5.75
CA GLN A 120 -5.89 -9.06 6.10
C GLN A 120 -7.41 -8.96 6.05
N TRP A 121 -7.98 -7.86 6.52
CA TRP A 121 -9.41 -7.60 6.41
C TRP A 121 -9.84 -7.49 4.95
N LEU A 122 -9.09 -6.74 4.12
CA LEU A 122 -9.36 -6.61 2.69
C LEU A 122 -9.23 -7.94 1.93
N LEU A 123 -8.37 -8.87 2.34
CA LEU A 123 -8.28 -10.19 1.73
C LEU A 123 -9.53 -11.04 1.99
N LEU A 124 -10.06 -10.99 3.21
CA LEU A 124 -11.33 -11.65 3.56
C LEU A 124 -12.50 -11.01 2.83
N ASP A 125 -12.49 -9.68 2.70
CA ASP A 125 -13.53 -8.93 2.03
C ASP A 125 -13.47 -9.08 0.49
N ALA A 126 -12.28 -9.15 -0.10
CA ALA A 126 -12.07 -9.40 -1.53
C ALA A 126 -12.63 -10.76 -1.97
N ALA A 127 -12.61 -11.77 -1.10
CA ALA A 127 -13.28 -13.04 -1.36
C ALA A 127 -14.81 -12.91 -1.45
N LEU A 128 -15.37 -11.82 -0.92
CA LEU A 128 -16.79 -11.49 -0.92
C LEU A 128 -17.15 -10.39 -1.94
N ASP A 129 -16.17 -9.86 -2.69
CA ASP A 129 -16.34 -8.83 -3.73
C ASP A 129 -17.11 -7.57 -3.26
N ARG A 130 -16.88 -7.12 -2.02
CA ARG A 130 -17.68 -6.03 -1.41
C ARG A 130 -17.10 -4.63 -1.65
N GLN A 131 -15.82 -4.52 -1.99
CA GLN A 131 -15.15 -3.24 -2.22
C GLN A 131 -14.85 -3.01 -3.70
N PRO A 132 -14.98 -1.76 -4.18
CA PRO A 132 -14.70 -1.46 -5.56
C PRO A 132 -13.19 -1.56 -5.86
N GLU A 133 -12.86 -2.11 -7.04
CA GLU A 133 -11.48 -2.36 -7.48
C GLU A 133 -10.59 -1.11 -7.47
N TRP A 134 -11.13 0.05 -7.82
CA TRP A 134 -10.41 1.32 -7.81
C TRP A 134 -9.96 1.75 -6.40
N LEU A 135 -10.74 1.43 -5.36
CA LEU A 135 -10.42 1.77 -3.97
C LEU A 135 -9.27 0.91 -3.48
N ILE A 136 -9.32 -0.40 -3.76
CA ILE A 136 -8.24 -1.32 -3.38
C ILE A 136 -6.95 -0.98 -4.15
N GLY A 137 -7.05 -0.57 -5.41
CA GLY A 137 -5.92 -0.02 -6.16
C GLY A 137 -5.28 1.18 -5.48
N ALA A 138 -6.07 2.18 -5.06
CA ALA A 138 -5.56 3.33 -4.34
C ALA A 138 -4.91 2.96 -2.99
N LEU A 139 -5.55 2.07 -2.21
CA LEU A 139 -5.02 1.62 -0.93
C LEU A 139 -3.70 0.87 -1.09
N LYS A 140 -3.55 0.03 -2.13
CA LYS A 140 -2.27 -0.61 -2.46
C LYS A 140 -1.21 0.44 -2.75
N ALA A 141 -1.50 1.42 -3.59
CA ALA A 141 -0.56 2.48 -3.95
C ALA A 141 -0.05 3.22 -2.70
N ILE A 142 -0.96 3.61 -1.82
CA ILE A 142 -0.64 4.30 -0.56
C ILE A 142 0.16 3.39 0.38
N ALA A 143 -0.27 2.15 0.58
CA ALA A 143 0.38 1.20 1.47
C ALA A 143 1.83 0.89 1.04
N CYS A 144 2.05 0.66 -0.25
CA CYS A 144 3.39 0.40 -0.77
C CYS A 144 4.30 1.62 -0.64
N THR A 145 3.78 2.82 -0.87
CA THR A 145 4.55 4.07 -0.71
C THR A 145 4.90 4.32 0.75
N ILE A 146 3.93 4.18 1.67
CA ILE A 146 4.17 4.29 3.12
C ILE A 146 5.25 3.30 3.56
N SER A 147 5.13 2.05 3.12
CA SER A 147 6.09 1.00 3.47
C SER A 147 7.50 1.33 2.97
N ALA A 148 7.65 1.75 1.70
CA ALA A 148 8.94 2.09 1.12
C ALA A 148 9.62 3.25 1.87
N ASP A 149 8.89 4.33 2.13
CA ASP A 149 9.44 5.51 2.81
C ASP A 149 9.84 5.20 4.25
N LEU A 150 8.96 4.51 5.00
CA LEU A 150 9.22 4.21 6.40
C LEU A 150 10.33 3.17 6.56
N ILE A 151 10.46 2.19 5.66
CA ILE A 151 11.58 1.24 5.71
C ILE A 151 12.91 1.98 5.53
N GLU A 152 13.00 2.91 4.59
CA GLU A 152 14.20 3.73 4.40
C GLU A 152 14.46 4.65 5.61
N ASP A 153 13.42 5.23 6.20
CA ASP A 153 13.56 6.04 7.41
C ASP A 153 14.06 5.23 8.61
N LEU A 154 13.56 4.00 8.77
CA LEU A 154 14.00 3.06 9.81
C LEU A 154 15.43 2.56 9.55
N ARG A 155 15.83 2.41 8.29
CA ARG A 155 17.23 2.13 7.93
C ARG A 155 18.14 3.27 8.41
N ARG A 156 17.73 4.52 8.20
CA ARG A 156 18.45 5.72 8.69
C ARG A 156 18.48 5.80 10.22
N CYS A 157 17.44 5.33 10.91
CA CYS A 157 17.45 5.20 12.38
C CYS A 157 18.58 4.29 12.90
N CYS A 158 19.10 3.39 12.07
CA CYS A 158 20.24 2.53 12.41
C CYS A 158 21.61 3.19 12.14
N GLY A 159 21.65 4.44 11.66
CA GLY A 159 22.86 5.17 11.32
C GLY A 159 23.69 4.46 10.24
N GLY A 160 25.03 4.60 10.32
CA GLY A 160 25.95 3.97 9.37
C GLY A 160 25.84 2.44 9.33
N ASN A 161 25.51 1.79 10.46
CA ASN A 161 25.32 0.34 10.51
C ASN A 161 24.12 -0.12 9.68
N GLY A 162 23.09 0.74 9.52
CA GLY A 162 21.97 0.47 8.61
C GLY A 162 22.32 0.53 7.13
N TYR A 163 23.54 0.94 6.76
CA TYR A 163 24.00 0.93 5.37
C TYR A 163 24.55 -0.44 4.95
N LEU A 164 25.04 -1.24 5.90
CA LEU A 164 25.67 -2.52 5.62
C LEU A 164 24.62 -3.55 5.20
N LEU A 165 24.88 -4.35 4.16
CA LEU A 165 23.96 -5.41 3.73
C LEU A 165 23.72 -6.47 4.82
N ASN A 166 24.73 -6.74 5.66
CA ASN A 166 24.63 -7.67 6.79
C ASN A 166 23.72 -7.17 7.93
N SER A 167 23.32 -5.89 7.93
CA SER A 167 22.30 -5.36 8.86
C SER A 167 20.90 -5.93 8.59
N GLY A 168 20.69 -6.53 7.42
CA GLY A 168 19.41 -7.02 6.94
C GLY A 168 18.47 -5.91 6.47
N ILE A 169 18.36 -4.80 7.22
CA ILE A 169 17.45 -3.68 6.91
C ILE A 169 17.80 -2.97 5.59
N ALA A 170 19.08 -2.92 5.22
CA ALA A 170 19.51 -2.40 3.91
C ALA A 170 18.92 -3.21 2.74
N LYS A 171 18.97 -4.55 2.83
CA LYS A 171 18.40 -5.44 1.81
C LYS A 171 16.87 -5.34 1.77
N ILE A 172 16.23 -5.26 2.94
CA ILE A 172 14.77 -5.05 3.03
C ILE A 172 14.34 -3.76 2.31
N SER A 173 15.10 -2.67 2.48
CA SER A 173 14.83 -1.41 1.77
C SER A 173 14.90 -1.59 0.25
N LEU A 174 15.99 -2.18 -0.25
CA LEU A 174 16.21 -2.42 -1.68
C LEU A 174 15.14 -3.31 -2.32
N ASP A 175 14.74 -4.39 -1.62
CA ASP A 175 13.76 -5.36 -2.12
C ASP A 175 12.32 -4.84 -2.06
N ASN A 176 12.05 -3.79 -1.30
CA ASN A 176 10.70 -3.24 -1.20
C ASN A 176 10.37 -2.24 -2.31
N LEU A 177 11.38 -1.63 -2.94
CA LEU A 177 11.20 -0.51 -3.86
C LEU A 177 10.38 -0.85 -5.11
N TRP A 178 10.52 -2.05 -5.68
CA TRP A 178 9.82 -2.41 -6.92
C TRP A 178 8.29 -2.48 -6.74
N ARG A 179 7.81 -2.65 -5.50
CA ARG A 179 6.38 -2.82 -5.18
C ARG A 179 5.55 -1.57 -5.41
N VAL A 180 6.17 -0.38 -5.39
CA VAL A 180 5.47 0.85 -5.74
C VAL A 180 5.13 0.90 -7.24
N THR A 181 5.84 0.15 -8.07
CA THR A 181 5.66 0.14 -9.53
C THR A 181 4.87 -1.07 -10.03
N ALA A 182 5.13 -2.26 -9.49
CA ALA A 182 4.45 -3.48 -9.93
C ALA A 182 2.96 -3.49 -9.58
N GLU A 183 2.13 -4.23 -10.33
CA GLU A 183 0.68 -4.34 -10.12
C GLU A 183 -0.08 -2.99 -10.12
N GLY A 184 0.48 -2.03 -10.86
CA GLY A 184 -0.03 -0.68 -11.02
C GLY A 184 0.88 0.35 -10.34
N ASP A 185 1.37 1.28 -11.16
CA ASP A 185 2.12 2.44 -10.72
C ASP A 185 1.28 3.34 -9.81
N VAL A 186 1.91 3.94 -8.81
CA VAL A 186 1.25 4.80 -7.81
C VAL A 186 0.45 5.93 -8.46
N GLN A 187 1.03 6.65 -9.43
CA GLN A 187 0.36 7.80 -10.04
C GLN A 187 -0.82 7.37 -10.89
N VAL A 188 -0.70 6.23 -11.59
CA VAL A 188 -1.79 5.68 -12.40
C VAL A 188 -2.96 5.25 -11.52
N LEU A 189 -2.69 4.52 -10.43
CA LEU A 189 -3.72 4.02 -9.53
C LEU A 189 -4.43 5.16 -8.79
N LEU A 190 -3.68 6.16 -8.29
CA LEU A 190 -4.26 7.31 -7.63
C LEU A 190 -5.05 8.20 -8.60
N SER A 191 -4.57 8.40 -9.83
CA SER A 191 -5.30 9.15 -10.86
C SER A 191 -6.59 8.45 -11.28
N TYR A 192 -6.59 7.12 -11.34
CA TYR A 192 -7.79 6.33 -11.61
C TYR A 192 -8.82 6.49 -10.48
N ALA A 193 -8.40 6.34 -9.23
CA ALA A 193 -9.26 6.55 -8.08
C ALA A 193 -9.81 7.99 -8.02
N GLY A 194 -8.99 9.00 -8.30
CA GLY A 194 -9.42 10.40 -8.34
C GLY A 194 -10.47 10.69 -9.44
N ARG A 195 -10.46 9.96 -10.57
CA ARG A 195 -11.55 10.03 -11.55
C ARG A 195 -12.83 9.40 -11.01
N LYS A 196 -12.73 8.20 -10.41
CA LYS A 196 -13.88 7.50 -9.84
C LYS A 196 -14.54 8.24 -8.68
N MET A 197 -13.76 8.86 -7.80
CA MET A 197 -14.29 9.72 -6.74
C MET A 197 -15.05 10.93 -7.30
N ARG A 198 -14.57 11.54 -8.39
CA ARG A 198 -15.28 12.66 -9.06
C ARG A 198 -16.60 12.22 -9.68
N GLU A 199 -16.63 11.07 -10.35
CA GLU A 199 -17.88 10.50 -10.91
C GLU A 199 -18.93 10.27 -9.81
N LEU A 200 -18.51 9.74 -8.65
CA LEU A 200 -19.40 9.50 -7.51
C LEU A 200 -19.95 10.81 -6.91
N ALA A 201 -19.11 11.84 -6.76
CA ALA A 201 -19.52 13.13 -6.24
C ALA A 201 -20.55 13.82 -7.16
N GLN A 202 -20.39 13.68 -8.49
CA GLN A 202 -21.34 14.23 -9.46
C GLN A 202 -22.68 13.48 -9.44
N GLY A 203 -22.69 12.18 -9.19
CA GLY A 203 -23.92 11.39 -9.04
C GLY A 203 -24.72 11.70 -7.77
N SER A 204 -24.05 12.10 -6.69
CA SER A 204 -24.73 12.45 -5.42
C SER A 204 -25.25 13.89 -5.36
N LEU A 205 -24.80 14.77 -6.26
CA LEU A 205 -25.26 16.16 -6.33
C LEU A 205 -26.67 16.30 -6.95
N PHE A 206 -27.22 15.24 -7.53
CA PHE A 206 -28.53 15.24 -8.21
C PHE A 206 -29.59 14.33 -7.55
N HIS A 207 -29.29 13.74 -6.39
CA HIS A 207 -30.30 13.04 -5.59
C HIS A 207 -30.58 13.84 -4.33
N GLU A 208 -31.77 14.45 -4.29
CA GLU A 208 -32.36 15.01 -3.07
C GLU A 208 -32.32 13.97 -1.94
N GLU A 209 -31.98 14.47 -0.76
CA GLU A 209 -31.71 13.76 0.47
C GLU A 209 -32.88 12.85 0.88
N ASP A 210 -32.64 11.54 0.97
CA ASP A 210 -33.47 10.63 1.76
C ASP A 210 -32.72 10.36 3.09
N GLU A 211 -33.12 11.07 4.13
CA GLU A 211 -32.49 11.13 5.47
C GLU A 211 -32.48 9.80 6.25
N SER A 212 -32.97 8.70 5.68
CA SER A 212 -33.14 7.43 6.39
C SER A 212 -32.06 6.37 6.16
N SER A 213 -31.02 6.67 5.37
CA SER A 213 -29.92 5.71 5.12
C SER A 213 -28.53 6.36 5.11
N ILE A 214 -27.86 6.36 6.26
CA ILE A 214 -26.42 6.64 6.32
C ILE A 214 -25.68 5.37 5.82
N PRO A 215 -24.80 5.47 4.80
CA PRO A 215 -23.38 5.62 5.10
C PRO A 215 -22.62 6.55 4.14
N ILE A 216 -21.96 7.53 4.75
CA ILE A 216 -20.87 8.34 4.17
C ILE A 216 -21.35 9.36 3.14
N SER A 217 -22.15 10.34 3.60
CA SER A 217 -22.23 11.63 2.94
C SER A 217 -20.88 12.35 3.07
N ILE A 218 -20.27 12.62 1.92
CA ILE A 218 -18.92 13.18 1.84
C ILE A 218 -19.03 14.68 1.59
N ASP A 219 -19.06 15.45 2.69
CA ASP A 219 -18.59 16.84 2.68
C ASP A 219 -17.05 16.83 2.73
N LEU A 220 -16.44 16.58 1.56
CA LEU A 220 -14.98 16.42 1.37
C LEU A 220 -14.22 17.70 1.74
N GLN A 221 -14.82 18.88 1.55
CA GLN A 221 -14.16 20.15 1.85
C GLN A 221 -14.16 20.46 3.36
N ALA A 222 -15.29 20.30 4.05
CA ALA A 222 -15.28 20.51 5.50
C ALA A 222 -14.57 19.38 6.25
N ARG A 223 -14.47 18.17 5.66
CA ARG A 223 -13.66 17.07 6.22
C ARG A 223 -12.18 17.23 5.91
N ALA A 224 -11.76 17.79 4.78
CA ALA A 224 -10.35 18.13 4.56
C ALA A 224 -9.89 19.22 5.53
N HIS A 225 -10.71 20.27 5.74
CA HIS A 225 -10.44 21.30 6.73
C HIS A 225 -10.46 20.75 8.17
N ARG A 226 -11.45 19.92 8.53
CA ARG A 226 -11.49 19.24 9.84
C ARG A 226 -10.37 18.22 10.01
N ALA A 227 -9.98 17.47 8.99
CA ALA A 227 -8.87 16.51 9.06
C ALA A 227 -7.54 17.24 9.20
N HIS A 228 -7.39 18.42 8.59
CA HIS A 228 -6.24 19.30 8.82
C HIS A 228 -6.22 19.86 10.27
N GLU A 229 -7.37 20.22 10.85
CA GLU A 229 -7.51 20.61 12.26
C GLU A 229 -7.37 19.45 13.27
N ILE A 230 -7.87 18.25 12.91
CA ILE A 230 -7.89 17.04 13.75
C ILE A 230 -6.54 16.32 13.68
N ALA A 231 -5.85 16.28 12.53
CA ALA A 231 -4.47 15.81 12.45
C ALA A 231 -3.51 16.66 13.32
N ARG A 232 -3.90 17.92 13.59
CA ARG A 232 -3.23 18.78 14.58
C ARG A 232 -3.43 18.29 16.03
N ASN A 233 -4.51 17.55 16.33
CA ASN A 233 -4.96 17.29 17.69
C ASN A 233 -5.30 15.83 18.10
N ARG A 234 -5.48 14.84 17.20
CA ARG A 234 -5.53 13.37 17.44
C ARG A 234 -5.96 12.62 16.16
N CYS A 235 -5.29 11.53 15.80
CA CYS A 235 -5.56 10.72 14.60
C CYS A 235 -6.34 9.44 14.95
N ASP A 236 -7.65 9.39 14.68
CA ASP A 236 -8.53 8.26 15.08
C ASP A 236 -9.16 7.48 13.90
N SER A 237 -8.91 7.79 12.62
CA SER A 237 -9.42 6.96 11.50
C SER A 237 -8.46 6.76 10.32
N VAL A 238 -8.57 5.59 9.67
CA VAL A 238 -7.76 5.18 8.49
C VAL A 238 -8.05 6.05 7.26
N CYS A 239 -9.26 6.63 7.15
CA CYS A 239 -9.63 7.55 6.07
C CYS A 239 -8.82 8.85 6.12
N ASP A 240 -8.51 9.34 7.32
CA ASP A 240 -7.77 10.60 7.52
C ASP A 240 -6.30 10.46 7.09
N ILE A 241 -5.71 9.27 7.27
CA ILE A 241 -4.35 8.94 6.84
C ILE A 241 -4.25 8.92 5.29
N VAL A 242 -5.29 8.42 4.62
CA VAL A 242 -5.37 8.37 3.15
C VAL A 242 -5.53 9.78 2.56
N ALA A 243 -6.39 10.62 3.15
CA ALA A 243 -6.59 12.00 2.73
C ALA A 243 -5.33 12.85 2.96
N ALA A 244 -4.68 12.75 4.13
CA ALA A 244 -3.46 13.50 4.43
C ALA A 244 -2.31 13.21 3.45
N ARG A 245 -2.27 12.00 2.88
CA ARG A 245 -1.23 11.60 1.93
C ARG A 245 -1.56 11.91 0.47
N ALA A 246 -2.84 11.98 0.11
CA ALA A 246 -3.29 12.36 -1.23
C ALA A 246 -3.06 13.84 -1.56
N TYR A 247 -3.02 14.71 -0.54
CA TYR A 247 -2.85 16.16 -0.73
C TYR A 247 -1.42 16.70 -0.56
N GLY A 248 -0.43 15.83 -0.34
CA GLY A 248 0.99 16.16 -0.51
C GLY A 248 1.41 17.53 0.03
N GLU A 249 1.37 17.72 1.35
CA GLU A 249 2.18 18.74 2.02
C GLU A 249 2.95 18.10 3.18
N TRP A 250 4.18 17.68 2.86
CA TRP A 250 5.39 17.79 3.71
C TRP A 250 6.57 18.08 2.78
#